data_AF-A0A8S3D641-F1
#
_entry.id   AF-A0A8S3D641-F1
#
_cell.length_a   1.000
_cell.length_b   1.000
_cell.length_c   1.000
_cell.angle_alpha   90.00
_cell.angle_beta   90.00
_cell.angle_gamma   90.00
#
_symmetry.space_group_name_H-M   'P 1'
#
loop_
_entity.id
_entity.type
_entity.pdbx_description
1 polymer ?
#
loop_
_entity_poly.entity_id
_entity_poly.type
_entity_poly.pdbx_seq_one_letter_code
_entity_poly.pdbx_strand_id
1 'polypeptide(L)'
;MEQHLRKLRISKIKELDIWPGNRTQIEQAEFKDQLIVKYECGHPNQHTIKCMVLNAYFNRDVVRASHIWKYCTQGIGLTEFGLRYNDLNCYRNGLLMYTSIEQAFDRKELCFIYDPFQAKLILKILHKGDDGLMNSMILDKNDLKLYKNYTQFKDIDGKSLSLPKNVYPFRRLLNWHARCAHEYAKTKKWISTSDNFDDFYDLSDLVSLPGDDLNEEDII
;
A
#
# COMPACT_ATOMS: atom_id res chain seq x y z
N MET A 1 -30.31 -3.05 -12.89
CA MET A 1 -29.86 -3.65 -11.62
C MET A 1 -28.36 -3.42 -11.41
N GLU A 2 -27.52 -3.80 -12.38
CA GLU A 2 -26.06 -3.67 -12.33
C GLU A 2 -25.53 -2.23 -12.21
N GLN A 3 -26.09 -1.25 -12.92
CA GLN A 3 -25.75 0.16 -12.77
C GLN A 3 -26.09 0.75 -11.38
N HIS A 4 -27.13 0.24 -10.73
CA HIS A 4 -27.55 0.69 -9.40
C HIS A 4 -26.60 0.13 -8.32
N LEU A 5 -26.23 -1.15 -8.44
CA LEU A 5 -25.21 -1.78 -7.61
C LEU A 5 -23.84 -1.10 -7.77
N ARG A 6 -23.46 -0.74 -9.00
CA ARG A 6 -22.21 0.00 -9.27
C ARG A 6 -22.21 1.39 -8.62
N LYS A 7 -23.33 2.12 -8.67
CA LYS A 7 -23.47 3.42 -7.99
C LYS A 7 -23.41 3.30 -6.46
N LEU A 8 -24.05 2.27 -5.88
CA LEU A 8 -23.96 1.97 -4.44
C LEU A 8 -22.53 1.64 -4.02
N ARG A 9 -21.81 0.83 -4.81
CA ARG A 9 -20.38 0.51 -4.58
C ARG A 9 -19.53 1.78 -4.59
N ILE A 10 -19.73 2.67 -5.57
CA ILE A 10 -19.02 3.96 -5.68
C ILE A 10 -19.36 4.92 -4.53
N SER A 11 -20.62 4.95 -4.07
CA SER A 11 -21.03 5.77 -2.90
C SER A 11 -20.34 5.29 -1.63
N LYS A 12 -20.36 3.97 -1.38
CA LYS A 12 -19.71 3.36 -0.22
C LYS A 12 -18.19 3.53 -0.26
N ILE A 13 -17.57 3.48 -1.44
CA ILE A 13 -16.15 3.81 -1.65
C ILE A 13 -15.85 5.24 -1.18
N LYS A 14 -16.68 6.22 -1.54
CA LYS A 14 -16.47 7.63 -1.16
C LYS A 14 -16.72 7.89 0.33
N GLU A 15 -17.68 7.22 0.94
CA GLU A 15 -17.98 7.37 2.38
C GLU A 15 -16.84 6.83 3.27
N LEU A 16 -16.17 5.77 2.83
CA LEU A 16 -14.99 5.23 3.49
C LEU A 16 -13.69 6.02 3.17
N ASP A 17 -13.78 6.99 2.26
CA ASP A 17 -12.69 7.87 1.82
C ASP A 17 -12.77 9.24 2.51
N ILE A 18 -13.04 9.27 3.83
CA ILE A 18 -13.18 10.50 4.64
C ILE A 18 -12.19 10.50 5.82
N TRP A 19 -11.61 11.67 6.11
CA TRP A 19 -10.28 11.83 6.74
C TRP A 19 -10.21 12.83 7.90
N PRO A 20 -10.55 12.46 9.16
CA PRO A 20 -10.17 13.27 10.32
C PRO A 20 -9.56 12.47 11.48
N GLY A 21 -8.30 12.73 11.84
CA GLY A 21 -7.73 12.16 13.07
C GLY A 21 -6.32 12.65 13.42
N ASN A 22 -6.05 12.77 14.73
CA ASN A 22 -4.74 13.11 15.29
C ASN A 22 -4.13 11.87 15.96
N ARG A 23 -2.84 11.60 15.70
CA ARG A 23 -2.06 10.50 16.28
C ARG A 23 -0.89 11.07 17.07
N THR A 24 -0.55 10.46 18.21
CA THR A 24 0.63 10.89 18.97
C THR A 24 1.93 10.49 18.27
N GLN A 25 3.04 11.19 18.58
CA GLN A 25 4.36 10.84 18.03
C GLN A 25 4.84 9.46 18.53
N ILE A 26 4.46 9.07 19.75
CA ILE A 26 4.82 7.79 20.36
C ILE A 26 4.19 6.63 19.57
N GLU A 27 2.88 6.67 19.34
CA GLU A 27 2.19 5.64 18.57
C GLU A 27 2.77 5.50 17.17
N GLN A 28 3.14 6.62 16.53
CA GLN A 28 3.80 6.61 15.22
C GLN A 28 5.15 5.89 15.24
N ALA A 29 5.95 6.14 16.28
CA ALA A 29 7.24 5.47 16.46
C ALA A 29 7.07 3.97 16.69
N GLU A 30 6.16 3.57 17.60
CA GLU A 30 5.90 2.16 17.93
C GLU A 30 5.45 1.36 16.71
N PHE A 31 4.52 1.91 15.92
CA PHE A 31 4.06 1.25 14.69
C PHE A 31 5.18 1.10 13.67
N LYS A 32 6.01 2.14 13.52
CA LYS A 32 7.17 2.07 12.63
C LYS A 32 8.16 1.00 13.08
N ASP A 33 8.40 0.87 14.38
CA ASP A 33 9.30 -0.15 14.93
C ASP A 33 8.73 -1.56 14.76
N GLN A 34 7.42 -1.74 14.92
CA GLN A 34 6.75 -3.01 14.58
C GLN A 34 6.99 -3.40 13.12
N LEU A 35 6.84 -2.46 12.18
CA LEU A 35 7.12 -2.71 10.76
C LEU A 35 8.59 -3.08 10.53
N ILE A 36 9.52 -2.37 11.15
CA ILE A 36 10.96 -2.61 11.00
C ILE A 36 11.32 -4.04 11.43
N VAL A 37 10.79 -4.48 12.57
CA VAL A 37 11.03 -5.82 13.11
C VAL A 37 10.36 -6.88 12.25
N LYS A 38 9.05 -6.76 11.98
CA LYS A 38 8.27 -7.79 11.30
C LYS A 38 8.63 -7.95 9.83
N TYR A 39 8.99 -6.86 9.14
CA TYR A 39 9.43 -6.91 7.74
C TYR A 39 10.96 -7.02 7.59
N GLU A 40 11.71 -7.26 8.66
CA GLU A 40 13.18 -7.41 8.63
C GLU A 40 13.86 -6.25 7.88
N CYS A 41 13.43 -5.03 8.21
CA CYS A 41 13.89 -3.80 7.57
C CYS A 41 14.91 -3.04 8.42
N GLY A 42 15.29 -3.55 9.59
CA GLY A 42 16.32 -2.96 10.44
C GLY A 42 17.72 -3.14 9.87
N HIS A 43 18.61 -2.17 10.13
CA HIS A 43 20.05 -2.29 9.88
C HIS A 43 20.81 -2.31 11.21
N PRO A 44 21.98 -2.99 11.31
CA PRO A 44 22.76 -3.03 12.56
C PRO A 44 23.12 -1.66 13.15
N ASN A 45 23.24 -0.62 12.31
CA ASN A 45 23.56 0.74 12.77
C ASN A 45 22.36 1.48 13.42
N GLN A 46 21.16 0.90 13.41
CA GLN A 46 19.89 1.45 13.97
C GLN A 46 19.40 2.78 13.38
N HIS A 47 20.25 3.55 12.70
CA HIS A 47 19.92 4.83 12.08
C HIS A 47 19.34 4.69 10.67
N THR A 48 19.55 3.53 10.04
CA THR A 48 19.03 3.26 8.70
C THR A 48 18.04 2.11 8.69
N ILE A 49 17.03 2.22 7.83
CA ILE A 49 16.01 1.21 7.62
C ILE A 49 15.76 0.99 6.14
N LYS A 50 15.35 -0.22 5.80
CA LYS A 50 15.11 -0.66 4.42
C LYS A 50 13.77 -0.10 3.91
N CYS A 51 13.78 0.52 2.74
CA CYS A 51 12.55 0.78 1.98
C CYS A 51 12.13 -0.52 1.27
N MET A 52 10.88 -0.94 1.47
CA MET A 52 10.36 -2.19 0.91
C MET A 52 10.21 -2.14 -0.62
N VAL A 53 10.06 -0.95 -1.21
CA VAL A 53 9.94 -0.78 -2.67
C VAL A 53 11.30 -0.75 -3.35
N LEU A 54 12.24 0.02 -2.79
CA LEU A 54 13.58 0.20 -3.37
C LEU A 54 14.55 -0.93 -2.99
N ASN A 55 14.21 -1.73 -1.98
CA ASN A 55 15.07 -2.75 -1.38
C ASN A 55 16.48 -2.22 -1.04
N ALA A 56 16.53 -1.01 -0.48
CA ALA A 56 17.75 -0.31 -0.10
C ALA A 56 17.56 0.38 1.26
N TYR A 57 18.67 0.58 1.98
CA TYR A 57 18.68 1.18 3.31
C TYR A 57 18.85 2.68 3.24
N PHE A 58 17.98 3.42 3.92
CA PHE A 58 18.04 4.87 3.99
C PHE A 58 17.95 5.33 5.44
N ASN A 59 18.27 6.59 5.70
CA ASN A 59 18.07 7.17 7.03
C ASN A 59 16.62 6.97 7.49
N ARG A 60 16.44 6.66 8.78
CA ARG A 60 15.12 6.39 9.36
C ARG A 60 14.12 7.48 9.03
N ASP A 61 14.52 8.75 8.97
CA ASP A 61 13.61 9.89 8.78
C ASP A 61 13.02 10.02 7.37
N VAL A 62 13.72 9.52 6.33
CA VAL A 62 13.26 9.60 4.94
C VAL A 62 12.39 8.42 4.53
N VAL A 63 12.35 7.36 5.34
CA VAL A 63 11.45 6.21 5.16
C VAL A 63 10.24 6.35 6.07
N ARG A 64 9.05 6.36 5.48
CA ARG A 64 7.76 6.54 6.15
C ARG A 64 7.10 5.19 6.42
N ALA A 65 6.48 5.08 7.60
CA ALA A 65 5.57 4.00 7.94
C ALA A 65 4.17 4.41 7.53
N SER A 66 3.77 4.04 6.31
CA SER A 66 2.45 4.39 5.79
C SER A 66 1.45 3.30 6.10
N HIS A 67 0.31 3.70 6.64
CA HIS A 67 -0.84 2.81 6.76
C HIS A 67 -1.51 2.60 5.40
N ILE A 68 -1.90 1.36 5.11
CA ILE A 68 -2.69 1.02 3.92
C ILE A 68 -4.13 1.51 4.12
N TRP A 69 -4.75 1.10 5.23
CA TRP A 69 -5.99 1.68 5.73
C TRP A 69 -5.68 2.72 6.79
N LYS A 70 -6.08 3.96 6.52
CA LYS A 70 -5.49 5.13 7.16
C LYS A 70 -5.92 5.27 8.60
N TYR A 71 -4.96 5.60 9.47
CA TYR A 71 -5.20 5.73 10.91
C TYR A 71 -6.33 6.72 11.25
N CYS A 72 -6.44 7.80 10.48
CA CYS A 72 -7.46 8.83 10.69
C CYS A 72 -8.90 8.34 10.53
N THR A 73 -9.14 7.17 9.92
CA THR A 73 -10.50 6.60 9.90
C THR A 73 -10.92 6.05 11.26
N GLN A 74 -10.00 5.96 12.23
CA GLN A 74 -10.23 5.34 13.55
C GLN A 74 -10.81 3.92 13.45
N GLY A 75 -10.42 3.18 12.39
CA GLY A 75 -10.89 1.83 12.15
C GLY A 75 -12.32 1.71 11.58
N ILE A 76 -13.02 2.83 11.35
CA ILE A 76 -14.31 2.84 10.65
C ILE A 76 -14.14 2.17 9.29
N GLY A 77 -15.00 1.19 8.98
CA GLY A 77 -14.99 0.43 7.73
C GLY A 77 -14.10 -0.81 7.71
N LEU A 78 -13.21 -1.03 8.69
CA LEU A 78 -12.35 -2.22 8.72
C LEU A 78 -13.14 -3.53 8.77
N THR A 79 -14.30 -3.53 9.43
CA THR A 79 -15.17 -4.71 9.56
C THR A 79 -15.72 -5.19 8.21
N GLU A 80 -15.83 -4.32 7.20
CA GLU A 80 -16.21 -4.69 5.83
C GLU A 80 -15.17 -5.59 5.17
N PHE A 81 -13.94 -5.53 5.68
CA PHE A 81 -12.85 -6.39 5.27
C PHE A 81 -12.63 -7.54 6.24
N GLY A 82 -13.50 -7.76 7.25
CA GLY A 82 -13.26 -8.76 8.30
C GLY A 82 -12.07 -8.44 9.20
N LEU A 83 -11.77 -7.15 9.39
CA LEU A 83 -10.74 -6.65 10.29
C LEU A 83 -11.36 -5.97 11.51
N ARG A 84 -10.65 -6.00 12.64
CA ARG A 84 -11.06 -5.39 13.90
C ARG A 84 -10.30 -4.07 14.12
N TYR A 85 -10.75 -3.25 15.06
CA TYR A 85 -10.07 -1.99 15.39
C TYR A 85 -8.57 -2.18 15.71
N ASN A 86 -8.22 -3.26 16.42
CA ASN A 86 -6.83 -3.57 16.77
C ASN A 86 -5.93 -3.82 15.54
N ASP A 87 -6.51 -4.16 14.40
CA ASP A 87 -5.77 -4.33 13.15
C ASP A 87 -5.32 -2.99 12.52
N LEU A 88 -5.88 -1.87 12.98
CA LEU A 88 -5.54 -0.54 12.46
C LEU A 88 -4.05 -0.20 12.66
N ASN A 89 -3.49 -0.53 13.82
CA ASN A 89 -2.08 -0.34 14.15
C ASN A 89 -1.25 -1.64 14.07
N CYS A 90 -1.79 -2.68 13.42
CA CYS A 90 -1.05 -3.90 13.16
C CYS A 90 -0.05 -3.69 12.02
N TYR A 91 1.15 -4.29 12.13
CA TYR A 91 2.19 -4.23 11.08
C TYR A 91 1.68 -4.68 9.69
N ARG A 92 0.65 -5.55 9.64
CA ARG A 92 0.02 -5.98 8.39
C ARG A 92 -0.75 -4.85 7.70
N ASN A 93 -1.16 -3.80 8.41
CA ASN A 93 -1.77 -2.60 7.84
C ASN A 93 -0.74 -1.52 7.46
N GLY A 94 0.55 -1.85 7.40
CA GLY A 94 1.59 -0.86 7.10
C GLY A 94 2.63 -1.30 6.09
N LEU A 95 3.27 -0.31 5.47
CA LEU A 95 4.38 -0.44 4.55
C LEU A 95 5.47 0.59 4.89
N LEU A 96 6.74 0.20 4.71
CA LEU A 96 7.90 1.07 4.83
C LEU A 96 8.34 1.56 3.44
N MET A 97 8.07 2.82 3.14
CA MET A 97 8.30 3.41 1.83
C MET A 97 9.15 4.68 1.93
N TYR A 98 9.99 4.93 0.92
CA TYR A 98 10.68 6.22 0.83
C TYR A 98 9.64 7.36 0.67
N THR A 99 9.91 8.53 1.23
CA THR A 99 8.91 9.60 1.40
C THR A 99 8.19 9.96 0.10
N SER A 100 8.88 10.06 -1.04
CA SER A 100 8.25 10.38 -2.33
C SER A 100 7.31 9.28 -2.85
N ILE A 101 7.67 8.00 -2.66
CA ILE A 101 6.85 6.84 -3.03
C ILE A 101 5.60 6.79 -2.13
N GLU A 102 5.79 7.02 -0.84
CA GLU A 102 4.69 7.06 0.13
C GLU A 102 3.67 8.14 -0.21
N GLN A 103 4.14 9.34 -0.53
CA GLN A 103 3.27 10.43 -0.96
C GLN A 103 2.51 10.10 -2.26
N ALA A 104 3.16 9.44 -3.21
CA ALA A 104 2.50 9.00 -4.45
C ALA A 104 1.46 7.90 -4.20
N PHE A 105 1.72 6.99 -3.26
CA PHE A 105 0.76 5.97 -2.81
C PHE A 105 -0.46 6.63 -2.15
N ASP A 106 -0.25 7.63 -1.30
CA ASP A 106 -1.31 8.37 -0.62
C ASP A 106 -2.18 9.19 -1.59
N ARG A 107 -1.55 9.80 -2.59
CA ARG A 107 -2.23 10.54 -3.67
C ARG A 107 -2.88 9.63 -4.72
N LYS A 108 -2.85 8.31 -4.53
CA LYS A 108 -3.44 7.33 -5.46
C LYS A 108 -2.84 7.39 -6.87
N GLU A 109 -1.59 7.84 -6.98
CA GLU A 109 -0.86 7.91 -8.27
C GLU A 109 -0.19 6.59 -8.64
N LEU A 110 0.01 5.72 -7.64
CA LEU A 110 0.47 4.35 -7.77
C LEU A 110 -0.29 3.43 -6.80
N CYS A 111 -0.24 2.13 -7.06
CA CYS A 111 -0.81 1.12 -6.18
C CYS A 111 0.01 -0.17 -6.19
N PHE A 112 -0.34 -1.12 -5.31
CA PHE A 112 0.22 -2.47 -5.31
C PHE A 112 -0.85 -3.47 -5.71
N ILE A 113 -0.51 -4.36 -6.63
CA ILE A 113 -1.36 -5.44 -7.14
C ILE A 113 -0.72 -6.79 -6.81
N TYR A 114 -1.53 -7.82 -6.54
CA TYR A 114 -1.00 -9.16 -6.28
C TYR A 114 -0.91 -9.93 -7.60
N ASP A 115 0.30 -10.34 -7.97
CA ASP A 115 0.54 -11.28 -9.05
C ASP A 115 0.46 -12.72 -8.51
N PRO A 116 -0.58 -13.49 -8.88
CA PRO A 116 -0.76 -14.86 -8.43
C PRO A 116 0.26 -15.84 -9.01
N PHE A 117 0.78 -15.58 -10.21
CA PHE A 117 1.74 -16.45 -10.88
C PHE A 117 3.10 -16.36 -10.22
N GLN A 118 3.48 -15.15 -9.77
CA GLN A 118 4.73 -14.91 -9.05
C GLN A 118 4.58 -14.97 -7.53
N ALA A 119 3.35 -15.03 -7.01
CA ALA A 119 3.00 -14.89 -5.60
C ALA A 119 3.62 -13.63 -4.95
N LYS A 120 3.60 -12.50 -5.66
CA LYS A 120 4.27 -11.25 -5.27
C LYS A 120 3.34 -10.06 -5.38
N LEU A 121 3.55 -9.07 -4.52
CA LEU A 121 2.94 -7.75 -4.66
C LEU A 121 3.78 -6.91 -5.62
N ILE A 122 3.19 -6.46 -6.71
CA ILE A 122 3.83 -5.68 -7.77
C ILE A 122 3.36 -4.23 -7.66
N LEU A 123 4.29 -3.28 -7.72
CA LEU A 123 3.98 -1.86 -7.81
C LEU A 123 3.52 -1.51 -9.22
N LYS A 124 2.41 -0.80 -9.36
CA LYS A 124 1.91 -0.27 -10.63
C LYS A 124 1.72 1.24 -10.53
N ILE A 125 2.33 1.97 -11.44
CA ILE A 125 2.12 3.41 -11.58
C ILE A 125 0.90 3.65 -12.45
N LEU A 126 0.01 4.53 -12.01
CA LEU A 126 -1.21 4.89 -12.73
C LEU A 126 -1.06 6.26 -13.41
N HIS A 127 -0.41 7.22 -12.74
CA HIS A 127 -0.18 8.55 -13.27
C HIS A 127 1.07 8.59 -14.18
N LYS A 128 0.93 8.11 -15.43
CA LYS A 128 2.05 7.94 -16.37
C LYS A 128 2.24 9.05 -17.42
N GLY A 129 1.32 10.02 -17.50
CA GLY A 129 1.32 11.07 -18.52
C GLY A 129 2.53 12.01 -18.47
N ASP A 130 2.54 13.03 -19.34
CA ASP A 130 3.64 14.00 -19.45
C ASP A 130 3.85 14.81 -18.14
N ASP A 131 2.79 15.03 -17.37
CA ASP A 131 2.78 15.62 -16.03
C ASP A 131 2.82 14.57 -14.90
N GLY A 132 3.01 13.31 -15.27
CA GLY A 132 2.96 12.16 -14.39
C GLY A 132 4.26 11.86 -13.65
N LEU A 133 4.26 10.73 -12.95
CA LEU A 133 5.36 10.36 -12.08
C LEU A 133 6.55 9.77 -12.82
N MET A 134 6.38 9.18 -14.00
CA MET A 134 7.38 8.29 -14.63
C MET A 134 8.79 8.87 -14.68
N ASN A 135 8.93 10.16 -15.02
CA ASN A 135 10.23 10.85 -15.10
C ASN A 135 10.59 11.63 -13.83
N SER A 136 9.70 11.68 -12.84
CA SER A 136 9.97 12.31 -11.55
C SER A 136 11.01 11.52 -10.76
N MET A 137 11.91 12.24 -10.11
CA MET A 137 12.94 11.65 -9.27
C MET A 137 12.34 11.14 -7.96
N ILE A 138 12.71 9.93 -7.55
CA ILE A 138 12.29 9.35 -6.28
C ILE A 138 13.12 9.91 -5.14
N LEU A 139 14.44 9.88 -5.31
CA LEU A 139 15.42 10.19 -4.27
C LEU A 139 15.82 11.66 -4.28
N ASP A 140 16.19 12.18 -3.11
CA ASP A 140 16.79 13.52 -3.04
C ASP A 140 18.21 13.55 -3.61
N LYS A 141 18.78 14.76 -3.78
CA LYS A 141 20.12 14.95 -4.36
C LYS A 141 21.24 14.25 -3.59
N ASN A 142 21.08 14.04 -2.28
CA ASN A 142 22.10 13.41 -1.45
C ASN A 142 22.02 11.90 -1.59
N ASP A 143 20.82 11.33 -1.48
CA ASP A 143 20.57 9.89 -1.64
C ASP A 143 20.84 9.43 -3.08
N LEU A 144 20.60 10.25 -4.09
CA LEU A 144 20.94 9.95 -5.50
C LEU A 144 22.44 9.70 -5.72
N LYS A 145 23.31 10.38 -4.96
CA LYS A 145 24.76 10.16 -5.06
C LYS A 145 25.15 8.76 -4.59
N LEU A 146 24.43 8.25 -3.59
CA LEU A 146 24.67 6.95 -2.96
C LEU A 146 23.97 5.81 -3.72
N TYR A 147 22.76 6.04 -4.21
CA TYR A 147 21.88 5.03 -4.80
C TYR A 147 21.53 5.37 -6.25
N LYS A 148 22.43 4.99 -7.16
CA LYS A 148 22.31 5.32 -8.60
C LYS A 148 21.32 4.46 -9.39
N ASN A 149 20.81 3.38 -8.80
CA ASN A 149 20.14 2.31 -9.55
C ASN A 149 18.61 2.41 -9.59
N TYR A 150 17.97 3.38 -8.95
CA TYR A 150 16.51 3.58 -8.95
C TYR A 150 16.18 5.05 -8.77
N THR A 151 16.38 5.82 -9.83
CA THR A 151 16.36 7.28 -9.74
C THR A 151 14.98 7.84 -9.99
N GLN A 152 14.20 7.18 -10.83
CA GLN A 152 12.91 7.65 -11.30
C GLN A 152 11.81 6.61 -11.06
N PHE A 153 10.57 7.07 -11.01
CA PHE A 153 9.41 6.20 -10.83
C PHE A 153 9.26 5.13 -11.91
N LYS A 154 9.64 5.43 -13.17
CA LYS A 154 9.66 4.40 -14.23
C LYS A 154 10.55 3.19 -13.91
N ASP A 155 11.58 3.37 -13.08
CA ASP A 155 12.53 2.31 -12.72
C ASP A 155 11.94 1.32 -11.69
N ILE A 156 10.83 1.70 -11.04
CA ILE A 156 10.14 0.89 -10.02
C ILE A 156 8.76 0.39 -10.49
N ASP A 157 8.25 0.86 -11.62
CA ASP A 157 7.00 0.35 -12.20
C ASP A 157 7.17 -1.13 -12.58
N GLY A 158 6.25 -1.97 -12.12
CA GLY A 158 6.32 -3.42 -12.28
C GLY A 158 7.28 -4.14 -11.31
N LYS A 159 7.93 -3.44 -10.38
CA LYS A 159 8.79 -4.10 -9.39
C LYS A 159 8.00 -4.72 -8.25
N SER A 160 8.50 -5.85 -7.76
CA SER A 160 7.94 -6.51 -6.59
C SER A 160 8.33 -5.81 -5.29
N LEU A 161 7.37 -5.70 -4.38
CA LEU A 161 7.59 -5.29 -3.00
C LEU A 161 8.50 -6.31 -2.30
N SER A 162 9.57 -5.84 -1.65
CA SER A 162 10.47 -6.66 -0.87
C SER A 162 9.82 -7.06 0.45
N LEU A 163 9.50 -8.33 0.60
CA LEU A 163 8.90 -8.93 1.79
C LEU A 163 9.76 -10.10 2.29
N PRO A 164 9.87 -10.30 3.62
CA PRO A 164 10.36 -11.56 4.17
C PRO A 164 9.45 -12.73 3.80
N LYS A 165 9.98 -13.94 3.95
CA LYS A 165 9.20 -15.16 3.71
C LYS A 165 8.01 -15.23 4.68
N ASN A 166 6.82 -15.52 4.16
CA ASN A 166 5.59 -15.71 4.92
C ASN A 166 5.08 -14.48 5.71
N VAL A 167 5.61 -13.28 5.46
CA VAL A 167 5.12 -12.04 6.09
C VAL A 167 4.48 -11.17 5.03
N TYR A 168 3.16 -10.92 5.18
CA TYR A 168 2.39 -10.18 4.20
C TYR A 168 1.55 -9.06 4.82
N PRO A 169 1.49 -7.88 4.17
CA PRO A 169 0.47 -6.90 4.48
C PRO A 169 -0.93 -7.45 4.19
N PHE A 170 -1.96 -6.82 4.73
CA PHE A 170 -3.35 -7.18 4.47
C PHE A 170 -3.68 -6.98 2.98
N ARG A 171 -3.69 -8.09 2.23
CA ARG A 171 -3.95 -8.10 0.78
C ARG A 171 -5.31 -7.50 0.44
N ARG A 172 -6.32 -7.74 1.27
CA ARG A 172 -7.66 -7.15 1.17
C ARG A 172 -7.65 -5.62 1.20
N LEU A 173 -6.83 -5.01 2.06
CA LEU A 173 -6.69 -3.55 2.14
C LEU A 173 -5.88 -3.00 0.95
N LEU A 174 -4.84 -3.71 0.52
CA LEU A 174 -4.08 -3.32 -0.68
C LEU A 174 -4.94 -3.38 -1.95
N ASN A 175 -5.73 -4.45 -2.12
CA ASN A 175 -6.66 -4.58 -3.23
C ASN A 175 -7.68 -3.43 -3.21
N TRP A 176 -8.25 -3.12 -2.04
CA TRP A 176 -9.15 -1.98 -1.90
C TRP A 176 -8.49 -0.65 -2.31
N HIS A 177 -7.32 -0.35 -1.74
CA HIS A 177 -6.56 0.85 -2.12
C HIS A 177 -6.31 0.89 -3.63
N ALA A 178 -5.91 -0.23 -4.21
CA ALA A 178 -5.60 -0.34 -5.63
C ALA A 178 -6.85 -0.08 -6.51
N ARG A 179 -8.03 -0.57 -6.12
CA ARG A 179 -9.30 -0.26 -6.78
C ARG A 179 -9.67 1.21 -6.65
N CYS A 180 -9.52 1.80 -5.47
CA CYS A 180 -9.74 3.23 -5.25
C CYS A 180 -8.80 4.08 -6.11
N ALA A 181 -7.52 3.69 -6.21
CA ALA A 181 -6.54 4.38 -7.02
C ALA A 181 -6.82 4.24 -8.52
N HIS A 182 -7.27 3.07 -8.96
CA HIS A 182 -7.66 2.83 -10.35
C HIS A 182 -8.86 3.67 -10.78
N GLU A 183 -9.93 3.67 -9.97
CA GLU A 183 -11.10 4.51 -10.22
C GLU A 183 -10.72 6.01 -10.19
N TYR A 184 -9.86 6.42 -9.27
CA TYR A 184 -9.33 7.79 -9.25
C TYR A 184 -8.56 8.13 -10.53
N ALA A 185 -7.68 7.26 -10.98
CA ALA A 185 -6.92 7.43 -12.22
C ALA A 185 -7.82 7.53 -13.46
N LYS A 186 -8.93 6.76 -13.50
CA LYS A 186 -9.97 6.89 -14.54
C LYS A 186 -10.63 8.27 -14.49
N THR A 187 -11.03 8.75 -13.32
CA THR A 187 -11.65 10.08 -13.18
C THR A 187 -10.70 11.21 -13.61
N LYS A 188 -9.40 11.03 -13.38
CA LYS A 188 -8.34 11.95 -13.80
C LYS A 188 -7.91 11.77 -15.27
N LYS A 189 -8.43 10.75 -15.95
CA LYS A 189 -8.04 10.36 -17.33
C LYS A 189 -6.56 10.02 -17.48
N TRP A 190 -5.92 9.56 -16.40
CA TRP A 190 -4.54 9.06 -16.44
C TRP A 190 -4.44 7.71 -17.15
N ILE A 191 -5.52 6.94 -17.07
CA ILE A 191 -5.67 5.64 -17.73
C ILE A 191 -7.00 5.60 -18.51
N SER A 192 -7.11 4.67 -19.45
CA SER A 192 -8.33 4.50 -20.24
C SER A 192 -9.53 4.13 -19.35
N THR A 193 -10.72 4.61 -19.70
CA THR A 193 -11.96 4.15 -19.06
C THR A 193 -12.26 2.68 -19.33
N SER A 194 -11.70 2.14 -20.42
CA SER A 194 -11.75 0.71 -20.79
C SER A 194 -10.63 -0.11 -20.14
N ASP A 195 -9.74 0.50 -19.37
CA ASP A 195 -8.73 -0.25 -18.61
C ASP A 195 -9.48 -1.08 -17.57
N ASN A 196 -9.41 -2.40 -17.69
CA ASN A 196 -10.00 -3.31 -16.73
C ASN A 196 -8.96 -3.64 -15.67
N PHE A 197 -9.33 -3.41 -14.41
CA PHE A 197 -8.49 -3.78 -13.26
C PHE A 197 -8.66 -5.26 -12.87
N ASP A 198 -9.47 -5.98 -13.63
CA ASP A 198 -10.00 -7.31 -13.31
C ASP A 198 -8.93 -8.41 -13.38
N ASP A 199 -7.79 -8.14 -14.02
CA ASP A 199 -6.66 -9.08 -14.11
C ASP A 199 -5.98 -9.36 -12.75
N PHE A 200 -6.38 -8.67 -11.66
CA PHE A 200 -5.73 -8.77 -10.36
C PHE A 200 -6.74 -8.96 -9.20
N TYR A 201 -7.42 -10.12 -9.26
CA TYR A 201 -8.29 -10.78 -8.28
C TYR A 201 -9.48 -9.98 -7.69
N ASP A 202 -10.67 -10.49 -8.00
CA ASP A 202 -11.92 -10.29 -7.26
C ASP A 202 -11.83 -11.08 -5.94
N LEU A 203 -11.92 -10.38 -4.81
CA LEU A 203 -11.87 -10.97 -3.47
C LEU A 203 -13.20 -11.63 -3.05
N SER A 204 -14.19 -11.71 -3.94
CA SER A 204 -15.45 -12.41 -3.67
C SER A 204 -15.27 -13.92 -3.47
N ASP A 205 -14.19 -14.51 -3.97
CA ASP A 205 -14.10 -15.97 -4.14
C ASP A 205 -13.06 -16.66 -3.23
N LEU A 206 -12.38 -15.92 -2.34
CA LEU A 206 -11.31 -16.47 -1.50
C LEU A 206 -11.63 -16.33 -0.03
N VAL A 207 -12.57 -17.17 0.40
CA VAL A 207 -12.57 -17.73 1.74
C VAL A 207 -11.29 -18.57 1.83
N SER A 208 -10.27 -18.05 2.53
CA SER A 208 -9.04 -18.75 2.92
C SER A 208 -7.95 -18.86 1.85
N LEU A 209 -7.12 -17.81 1.73
CA LEU A 209 -5.75 -17.96 1.21
C LEU A 209 -4.74 -18.08 2.37
N PRO A 210 -3.58 -18.72 2.15
CA PRO A 210 -2.55 -18.86 3.18
C PRO A 210 -2.09 -17.48 3.69
N GLY A 211 -2.24 -17.26 5.00
CA GLY A 211 -1.96 -15.99 5.68
C GLY A 211 -3.20 -15.18 6.06
N ASP A 212 -4.40 -15.62 5.69
CA ASP A 212 -5.62 -15.21 6.39
C ASP A 212 -5.78 -16.16 7.58
N ASP A 213 -5.25 -15.74 8.74
CA ASP A 213 -5.46 -16.43 10.00
C ASP A 213 -6.96 -16.29 10.36
N LEU A 214 -7.80 -17.15 9.78
CA LEU A 214 -9.03 -17.55 10.44
C LEU A 214 -8.58 -18.39 11.63
N ASN A 215 -8.70 -17.83 12.82
CA ASN A 215 -8.51 -18.57 14.05
C ASN A 215 -9.37 -19.84 13.97
N GLU A 216 -8.76 -21.00 14.18
CA GLU A 216 -9.45 -22.30 14.24
C GLU A 216 -10.49 -22.39 15.38
N GLU A 217 -10.66 -21.34 16.18
CA GLU A 217 -11.63 -21.27 17.28
C GLU A 217 -13.05 -20.84 16.87
N ASP A 218 -13.28 -20.40 15.63
CA ASP A 218 -14.63 -19.98 15.18
C ASP A 218 -15.41 -21.09 14.43
N ILE A 219 -15.03 -22.37 14.59
CA ILE A 219 -15.84 -23.52 14.15
C ILE A 219 -16.19 -24.39 15.36
N ILE A 220 -17.25 -24.00 16.09
CA ILE A 220 -18.10 -24.93 16.85
C ILE A 220 -19.56 -24.55 16.62
#